data_AF-A0A7V1ZG22-F1
#
_entry.id   AF-A0A7V1ZG22-F1
#
_cell.length_a   1.000
_cell.length_b   1.000
_cell.length_c   1.000
_cell.angle_alpha   90.00
_cell.angle_beta   90.00
_cell.angle_gamma   90.00
#
_symmetry.space_group_name_H-M   'P 1'
#
loop_
_entity.id
_entity.type
_entity.pdbx_description
1 polymer ?
#
loop_
_entity_poly.entity_id
_entity_poly.type
_entity_poly.pdbx_seq_one_letter_code
_entity_poly.pdbx_strand_id
1 'polypeptide(L)'
;MGLEPRNLVNKYNTDDVHSRVIIAGVINFLQSKIFITNILDNNTKETIPVPFLYGMSTDERFMQDYFIHFNDCIHPKIADGNYDIIPRGHIVLKSKTTEPEKMTQRFQRAVYYKEKDGKLIKYSSYVYLIPIVLNFDVEIKCDTLLNCFKIEQELYKAFYKVFSFSVNYEHFRLPCYIGFPDEFNREENLEYSYSETNQVSLKFEIQVETYFPIIDLQTEMEAAKSIHTFDMIENVSFDWSVNKQIETINFLNISNGDIFYPGSDYQVQFEYTGNINYIDLIITDSSNNIVFKVERQFIGLPLYFNIPFDDSKQKVVIYDSVTPVKPAKIFIKTDGNGQVIDYVILDGGFGYSNDCSLDFVKSFGTYTPAILTPILNSSGSIISINIDNPGSGYYPTIQIPYNIKIQDTLTNDVFDLKNIFSFSY
;
A
#
# COMPACT_ATOMS: atom_id res chain seq x y z
N MET A 1 18.33 -10.84 24.27
CA MET A 1 19.37 -10.01 23.63
C MET A 1 18.74 -9.48 22.35
N GLY A 2 18.58 -8.15 22.25
CA GLY A 2 17.76 -7.53 21.21
C GLY A 2 18.41 -7.66 19.85
N LEU A 3 17.68 -8.24 18.88
CA LEU A 3 18.03 -8.14 17.47
C LEU A 3 18.08 -6.64 17.13
N GLU A 4 19.22 -6.13 16.66
CA GLU A 4 19.29 -4.76 16.18
C GLU A 4 18.21 -4.54 15.10
N PRO A 5 17.51 -3.38 15.11
CA PRO A 5 16.53 -3.07 14.10
C PRO A 5 17.24 -2.96 12.76
N ARG A 6 17.03 -3.97 11.92
CA ARG A 6 17.43 -3.99 10.53
C ARG A 6 17.16 -2.62 9.90
N ASN A 7 18.17 -2.01 9.28
CA ASN A 7 17.98 -0.84 8.42
C ASN A 7 16.92 -1.20 7.37
N LEU A 8 15.68 -0.74 7.57
CA LEU A 8 14.49 -1.07 6.77
C LEU A 8 14.59 -0.59 5.31
N VAL A 9 15.65 0.16 4.98
CA VAL A 9 15.86 0.81 3.68
C VAL A 9 16.44 -0.16 2.64
N ASN A 10 17.22 -1.16 3.04
CA ASN A 10 17.92 -2.04 2.09
C ASN A 10 17.15 -3.35 1.89
N LYS A 11 16.58 -3.51 0.69
CA LYS A 11 15.96 -4.74 0.21
C LYS A 11 17.00 -5.59 -0.53
N TYR A 12 17.14 -6.84 -0.13
CA TYR A 12 17.95 -7.86 -0.78
C TYR A 12 17.04 -8.87 -1.48
N ASN A 13 17.59 -9.63 -2.44
CA ASN A 13 16.86 -10.70 -3.14
C ASN A 13 16.39 -11.85 -2.22
N THR A 14 16.90 -11.87 -1.00
CA THR A 14 16.51 -12.83 0.06
C THR A 14 15.26 -12.39 0.81
N ASP A 15 14.85 -11.12 0.68
CA ASP A 15 13.68 -10.57 1.34
C ASP A 15 12.41 -10.87 0.56
N ASP A 16 11.27 -10.85 1.26
CA ASP A 16 9.95 -11.12 0.67
C ASP A 16 9.84 -12.52 0.01
N VAL A 17 10.58 -13.51 0.53
CA VAL A 17 10.41 -14.92 0.16
C VAL A 17 9.53 -15.63 1.19
N HIS A 18 8.31 -16.01 0.81
CA HIS A 18 7.28 -16.55 1.72
C HIS A 18 7.78 -17.68 2.62
N SER A 19 8.41 -18.70 2.01
CA SER A 19 8.91 -19.84 2.77
C SER A 19 10.01 -19.44 3.76
N ARG A 20 10.91 -18.51 3.41
CA ARG A 20 12.00 -18.04 4.28
C ARG A 20 11.48 -17.27 5.49
N VAL A 21 10.48 -16.41 5.28
CA VAL A 21 9.83 -15.64 6.34
C VAL A 21 9.15 -16.56 7.35
N ILE A 22 8.46 -17.61 6.89
CA ILE A 22 7.83 -18.60 7.77
C ILE A 22 8.89 -19.40 8.53
N ILE A 23 9.94 -19.88 7.85
CA ILE A 23 11.06 -20.60 8.48
C ILE A 23 11.66 -19.76 9.62
N ALA A 24 11.95 -18.48 9.37
CA ALA A 24 12.48 -17.57 10.39
C ALA A 24 11.51 -17.39 11.57
N GLY A 25 10.20 -17.30 11.29
CA GLY A 25 9.16 -17.24 12.31
C GLY A 25 9.08 -18.50 13.17
N VAL A 26 9.19 -19.69 12.56
CA VAL A 26 9.23 -20.98 13.28
C VAL A 26 10.48 -21.10 14.15
N ILE A 27 11.65 -20.73 13.63
CA ILE A 27 12.91 -20.73 14.42
C ILE A 27 12.78 -19.83 15.64
N ASN A 28 12.35 -18.59 15.44
CA ASN A 28 12.20 -17.63 16.54
C ASN A 28 11.17 -18.12 17.57
N PHE A 29 10.08 -18.72 17.10
CA PHE A 29 9.08 -19.32 17.98
C PHE A 29 9.66 -20.44 18.84
N LEU A 30 10.35 -21.42 18.25
CA LEU A 30 10.95 -22.54 18.99
C LEU A 30 12.03 -22.07 19.96
N GLN A 31 12.91 -21.16 19.54
CA GLN A 31 13.96 -20.59 20.38
C GLN A 31 13.40 -19.80 21.57
N SER A 32 12.24 -19.17 21.42
CA SER A 32 11.59 -18.45 22.52
C SER A 32 10.97 -19.36 23.58
N LYS A 33 10.74 -20.64 23.26
CA LYS A 33 9.98 -21.58 24.11
C LYS A 33 10.82 -22.69 24.70
N ILE A 34 11.92 -23.07 24.06
CA ILE A 34 12.73 -24.22 24.46
C ILE A 34 13.98 -23.75 25.19
N PHE A 35 14.04 -24.03 26.48
CA PHE A 35 15.16 -23.72 27.35
C PHE A 35 15.50 -24.91 28.24
N ILE A 36 16.75 -25.01 28.67
CA ILE A 36 17.21 -26.03 29.60
C ILE A 36 17.57 -25.35 30.89
N THR A 37 17.02 -25.86 31.99
CA THR A 37 17.43 -25.40 33.32
C THR A 37 18.48 -26.35 33.88
N ASN A 38 19.67 -25.81 34.11
CA ASN A 38 20.75 -26.47 34.83
C ASN A 38 20.80 -25.96 36.26
N ILE A 39 20.96 -26.87 37.19
CA ILE A 39 21.12 -26.57 38.61
C ILE A 39 22.60 -26.79 38.90
N LEU A 40 23.33 -25.70 39.09
CA LEU A 40 24.77 -25.75 39.38
C LEU A 40 24.99 -25.95 40.89
N ASP A 41 24.17 -25.30 41.71
CA ASP A 41 24.13 -25.41 43.16
C ASP A 41 22.70 -25.23 43.67
N ASN A 42 22.44 -25.50 44.96
CA ASN A 42 21.11 -25.41 45.58
C ASN A 42 20.42 -24.04 45.39
N ASN A 43 21.21 -22.96 45.23
CA ASN A 43 20.72 -21.60 45.08
C ASN A 43 20.89 -21.01 43.67
N THR A 44 21.60 -21.67 42.76
CA THR A 44 21.89 -21.13 41.43
C THR A 44 21.29 -22.02 40.34
N LYS A 45 20.29 -21.47 39.66
CA LYS A 45 19.65 -22.07 38.49
C LYS A 45 20.04 -21.25 37.26
N GLU A 46 20.63 -21.92 36.28
CA GLU A 46 20.97 -21.33 35.01
C GLU A 46 20.00 -21.84 33.95
N THR A 47 19.40 -20.92 33.20
CA THR A 47 18.48 -21.25 32.11
C THR A 47 19.16 -20.93 30.79
N ILE A 48 19.47 -21.97 30.03
CA ILE A 48 20.19 -21.90 28.77
C ILE A 48 19.19 -22.12 27.62
N PRO A 49 18.98 -21.16 26.71
CA PRO A 49 18.10 -21.35 25.56
C PRO A 49 18.73 -22.32 24.55
N VAL A 50 17.92 -23.17 23.92
CA VAL A 50 18.40 -24.08 22.87
C VAL A 50 18.39 -23.34 21.53
N PRO A 51 19.54 -23.16 20.84
CA PRO A 51 19.58 -22.54 19.54
C PRO A 51 18.97 -23.47 18.47
N PHE A 52 18.15 -22.90 17.59
CA PHE A 52 17.58 -23.60 16.43
C PHE A 52 18.17 -23.06 15.13
N LEU A 53 18.59 -23.98 14.26
CA LEU A 53 19.22 -23.71 12.98
C LEU A 53 18.38 -24.32 11.86
N TYR A 54 18.28 -23.64 10.73
CA TYR A 54 17.67 -24.22 9.54
C TYR A 54 18.70 -24.99 8.73
N GLY A 55 18.39 -26.25 8.44
CA GLY A 55 19.16 -27.14 7.59
C GLY A 55 18.70 -27.11 6.15
N MET A 56 19.54 -26.59 5.26
CA MET A 56 19.33 -26.81 3.83
C MET A 56 20.06 -28.08 3.40
N SER A 57 19.31 -29.03 2.86
CA SER A 57 19.90 -30.17 2.17
C SER A 57 20.76 -29.64 1.02
N THR A 58 22.08 -29.81 1.13
CA THR A 58 23.09 -29.76 0.06
C THR A 58 23.60 -28.43 -0.53
N ASP A 59 23.17 -27.23 -0.13
CA ASP A 59 23.71 -25.97 -0.72
C ASP A 59 24.68 -25.19 0.21
N GLU A 60 25.96 -25.19 -0.17
CA GLU A 60 27.12 -24.55 0.48
C GLU A 60 27.00 -23.01 0.61
N ARG A 61 26.14 -22.39 -0.20
CA ARG A 61 25.88 -20.95 -0.21
C ARG A 61 25.22 -20.43 1.06
N PHE A 62 24.47 -21.26 1.81
CA PHE A 62 23.86 -20.82 3.07
C PHE A 62 24.83 -20.86 4.25
N MET A 63 25.83 -21.76 4.23
CA MET A 63 26.91 -21.72 5.22
C MET A 63 27.60 -20.35 5.18
N GLN A 64 27.75 -19.74 3.99
CA GLN A 64 28.26 -18.38 3.83
C GLN A 64 27.29 -17.29 4.34
N ASP A 65 25.96 -17.46 4.21
CA ASP A 65 24.95 -16.52 4.74
C ASP A 65 24.94 -16.55 6.29
N TYR A 66 25.20 -17.71 6.90
CA TYR A 66 25.34 -17.84 8.36
C TYR A 66 26.61 -17.15 8.90
N PHE A 67 27.69 -17.07 8.11
CA PHE A 67 28.93 -16.36 8.50
C PHE A 67 28.84 -14.83 8.43
N ILE A 68 27.83 -14.25 7.76
CA ILE A 68 27.64 -12.78 7.69
C ILE A 68 26.83 -12.26 8.91
N HIS A 69 26.11 -13.13 9.61
CA HIS A 69 25.24 -12.74 10.75
C HIS A 69 25.90 -12.83 12.14
N PHE A 70 27.18 -13.20 12.24
CA PHE A 70 27.96 -13.14 13.48
C PHE A 70 28.81 -11.86 13.56
N ASN A 71 28.19 -10.68 13.47
CA ASN A 71 28.95 -9.43 13.67
C ASN A 71 29.10 -9.05 15.16
N ASP A 72 28.36 -9.70 16.07
CA ASP A 72 28.33 -9.34 17.51
C ASP A 72 28.62 -10.50 18.49
N CYS A 73 29.31 -11.56 18.06
CA CYS A 73 29.87 -12.50 19.03
C CYS A 73 31.31 -12.09 19.35
N ILE A 74 31.58 -11.87 20.65
CA ILE A 74 32.93 -11.71 21.20
C ILE A 74 33.76 -12.90 20.70
N HIS A 75 34.64 -12.66 19.72
CA HIS A 75 35.50 -13.71 19.18
C HIS A 75 36.41 -14.23 20.29
N PRO A 76 36.50 -15.56 20.53
CA PRO A 76 37.75 -16.11 21.04
C PRO A 76 38.80 -15.91 19.96
N LYS A 77 39.85 -15.16 20.28
CA LYS A 77 41.05 -15.06 19.44
C LYS A 77 41.62 -16.46 19.25
N ILE A 78 41.54 -16.93 18.00
CA ILE A 78 42.07 -18.21 17.50
C ILE A 78 41.38 -19.42 18.15
N ALA A 79 40.42 -20.00 17.45
CA ALA A 79 39.84 -21.30 17.77
C ALA A 79 39.99 -22.20 16.54
N ASP A 80 41.05 -23.01 16.54
CA ASP A 80 41.22 -24.15 15.66
C ASP A 80 40.46 -25.32 16.29
N GLY A 81 39.22 -25.51 15.85
CA GLY A 81 38.30 -26.51 16.39
C GLY A 81 36.86 -26.10 16.10
N ASN A 82 36.15 -26.92 15.33
CA ASN A 82 34.73 -26.74 15.05
C ASN A 82 33.91 -26.97 16.34
N TYR A 83 33.77 -25.94 17.17
CA TYR A 83 32.93 -25.99 18.37
C TYR A 83 31.47 -25.85 17.97
N ASP A 84 30.84 -26.98 17.62
CA ASP A 84 29.39 -26.98 17.47
C ASP A 84 28.74 -26.83 18.85
N ILE A 85 27.83 -25.86 18.99
CA ILE A 85 27.06 -25.66 20.23
C ILE A 85 26.12 -26.86 20.41
N ILE A 86 26.15 -27.47 21.61
CA ILE A 86 25.26 -28.56 22.02
C ILE A 86 24.67 -28.15 23.38
N PRO A 87 23.35 -28.29 23.59
CA PRO A 87 22.36 -28.83 22.66
C PRO A 87 21.97 -27.84 21.56
N ARG A 88 21.57 -28.36 20.40
CA ARG A 88 21.10 -27.57 19.25
C ARG A 88 19.95 -28.25 18.54
N GLY A 89 19.02 -27.45 18.03
CA GLY A 89 17.95 -27.89 17.14
C GLY A 89 18.29 -27.63 15.68
N HIS A 90 17.97 -28.57 14.83
CA HIS A 90 18.07 -28.50 13.39
C HIS A 90 16.69 -28.68 12.78
N ILE A 91 16.26 -27.75 11.93
CA ILE A 91 14.94 -27.74 11.31
C ILE A 91 15.11 -27.84 9.80
N VAL A 92 14.40 -28.77 9.16
CA VAL A 92 14.40 -28.92 7.70
C VAL A 92 12.97 -28.81 7.20
N LEU A 93 12.76 -28.06 6.11
CA LEU A 93 11.47 -28.04 5.43
C LEU A 93 11.35 -29.32 4.60
N LYS A 94 10.44 -30.22 4.99
CA LYS A 94 10.20 -31.49 4.29
C LYS A 94 9.31 -31.30 3.07
N SER A 95 8.20 -30.57 3.24
CA SER A 95 7.25 -30.34 2.15
C SER A 95 6.46 -29.06 2.36
N LYS A 96 5.99 -28.50 1.24
CA LYS A 96 5.08 -27.36 1.17
C LYS A 96 3.94 -27.74 0.25
N THR A 97 2.75 -27.92 0.80
CA THR A 97 1.55 -28.36 0.08
C THR A 97 0.44 -27.32 0.18
N THR A 98 -0.39 -27.24 -0.84
CA THR A 98 -1.63 -26.45 -0.79
C THR A 98 -2.79 -27.33 -0.35
N GLU A 99 -3.77 -26.77 0.36
CA GLU A 99 -4.99 -27.47 0.75
C GLU A 99 -6.24 -26.89 0.06
N PRO A 100 -6.57 -27.32 -1.17
CA PRO A 100 -7.71 -26.77 -1.92
C PRO A 100 -9.04 -26.86 -1.18
N GLU A 101 -9.20 -27.84 -0.29
CA GLU A 101 -10.42 -28.06 0.50
C GLU A 101 -10.69 -26.94 1.50
N LYS A 102 -9.63 -26.28 2.00
CA LYS A 102 -9.74 -25.12 2.90
C LYS A 102 -9.80 -23.80 2.11
N MET A 103 -9.86 -23.85 0.78
CA MET A 103 -10.00 -22.64 -0.02
C MET A 103 -11.36 -22.01 0.24
N THR A 104 -11.30 -20.76 0.68
CA THR A 104 -12.45 -19.89 0.83
C THR A 104 -12.71 -19.15 -0.48
N GLN A 105 -13.69 -18.25 -0.51
CA GLN A 105 -14.03 -17.45 -1.70
C GLN A 105 -12.79 -16.74 -2.29
N ARG A 106 -12.70 -16.74 -3.63
CA ARG A 106 -11.53 -16.22 -4.36
C ARG A 106 -11.35 -14.70 -4.26
N PHE A 107 -12.42 -13.97 -3.94
CA PHE A 107 -12.46 -12.50 -3.96
C PHE A 107 -12.78 -11.95 -2.57
N GLN A 108 -11.84 -12.07 -1.64
CA GLN A 108 -11.98 -11.45 -0.31
C GLN A 108 -11.35 -10.07 -0.33
N ARG A 109 -12.08 -9.06 0.12
CA ARG A 109 -11.51 -7.72 0.25
C ARG A 109 -10.65 -7.68 1.51
N ALA A 110 -9.34 -7.54 1.33
CA ALA A 110 -8.39 -7.41 2.42
C ALA A 110 -7.76 -6.03 2.43
N VAL A 111 -7.15 -5.68 3.56
CA VAL A 111 -6.48 -4.41 3.75
C VAL A 111 -5.02 -4.67 4.12
N TYR A 112 -4.11 -3.97 3.46
CA TYR A 112 -2.67 -4.07 3.67
C TYR A 112 -2.01 -2.69 3.66
N TYR A 113 -0.77 -2.64 4.17
CA TYR A 113 0.02 -1.41 4.24
C TYR A 113 1.13 -1.45 3.22
N LYS A 114 1.17 -0.44 2.36
CA LYS A 114 2.19 -0.29 1.32
C LYS A 114 2.90 1.03 1.53
N GLU A 115 4.22 1.00 1.43
CA GLU A 115 5.03 2.20 1.52
C GLU A 115 4.97 2.96 0.19
N LYS A 116 4.59 4.23 0.25
CA LYS A 116 4.60 5.16 -0.89
C LYS A 116 5.16 6.48 -0.41
N ASP A 117 6.19 6.99 -1.09
CA ASP A 117 6.85 8.25 -0.75
C ASP A 117 7.34 8.34 0.71
N GLY A 118 7.86 7.24 1.27
CA GLY A 118 8.37 7.16 2.64
C GLY A 118 7.28 7.17 3.73
N LYS A 119 6.01 7.00 3.36
CA LYS A 119 4.88 6.89 4.29
C LYS A 119 4.16 5.55 4.07
N LEU A 120 3.76 4.91 5.17
CA LEU A 120 2.91 3.72 5.14
C LEU A 120 1.46 4.15 4.87
N ILE A 121 0.96 3.82 3.68
CA ILE A 121 -0.41 4.09 3.26
C ILE A 121 -1.21 2.79 3.28
N LYS A 122 -2.46 2.87 3.73
CA LYS A 122 -3.39 1.74 3.82
C LYS A 122 -4.12 1.55 2.50
N TYR A 123 -4.01 0.36 1.91
CA TYR A 123 -4.71 -0.03 0.68
C TYR A 123 -5.71 -1.14 0.96
N SER A 124 -6.78 -1.19 0.16
CA SER A 124 -7.79 -2.23 0.15
C SER A 124 -7.91 -2.77 -1.26
N SER A 125 -7.73 -4.07 -1.43
CA SER A 125 -7.91 -4.76 -2.72
C SER A 125 -8.61 -6.09 -2.51
N TYR A 126 -9.06 -6.70 -3.60
CA TYR A 126 -9.37 -8.12 -3.55
C TYR A 126 -8.08 -8.93 -3.44
N VAL A 127 -8.12 -9.92 -2.57
CA VAL A 127 -7.02 -10.82 -2.28
C VAL A 127 -7.54 -12.24 -2.31
N TYR A 128 -6.74 -13.09 -2.93
CA TYR A 128 -6.95 -14.51 -2.94
C TYR A 128 -5.96 -15.18 -1.99
N LEU A 129 -6.47 -15.87 -0.96
CA LEU A 129 -5.66 -16.54 0.05
C LEU A 129 -5.57 -18.03 -0.29
N ILE A 130 -4.39 -18.50 -0.68
CA ILE A 130 -4.15 -19.93 -0.88
C ILE A 130 -3.74 -20.53 0.47
N PRO A 131 -4.51 -21.46 1.06
CA PRO A 131 -4.08 -22.18 2.26
C PRO A 131 -2.88 -23.07 1.93
N ILE A 132 -1.82 -22.93 2.73
CA ILE A 132 -0.56 -23.66 2.60
C ILE A 132 -0.25 -24.35 3.93
N VAL A 133 0.18 -25.61 3.82
CA VAL A 133 0.72 -26.39 4.91
C VAL A 133 2.20 -26.66 4.65
N LEU A 134 3.04 -26.36 5.64
CA LEU A 134 4.46 -26.64 5.63
C LEU A 134 4.77 -27.70 6.69
N ASN A 135 5.39 -28.80 6.28
CA ASN A 135 5.82 -29.85 7.19
C ASN A 135 7.33 -29.72 7.42
N PHE A 136 7.73 -29.68 8.68
CA PHE A 136 9.11 -29.53 9.11
C PHE A 136 9.57 -30.75 9.89
N ASP A 137 10.75 -31.25 9.55
CA ASP A 137 11.44 -32.24 10.38
C ASP A 137 12.36 -31.51 11.35
N VAL A 138 12.19 -31.75 12.64
CA VAL A 138 12.99 -31.14 13.71
C VAL A 138 13.81 -32.21 14.40
N GLU A 139 15.12 -32.01 14.42
CA GLU A 139 16.09 -32.85 15.11
C GLU A 139 16.83 -32.04 16.16
N ILE A 140 16.70 -32.41 17.44
CA ILE A 140 17.45 -31.79 18.53
C ILE A 140 18.58 -32.73 18.95
N LYS A 141 19.82 -32.27 18.81
CA LYS A 141 21.02 -32.98 19.24
C LYS A 141 21.36 -32.59 20.67
N CYS A 142 21.47 -33.60 21.53
CA CYS A 142 21.79 -33.47 22.95
C CYS A 142 23.11 -34.19 23.27
N ASP A 143 23.79 -33.71 24.31
CA ASP A 143 25.02 -34.27 24.87
C ASP A 143 24.74 -35.48 25.78
N THR A 144 23.68 -35.41 26.60
CA THR A 144 23.33 -36.41 27.61
C THR A 144 21.85 -36.76 27.53
N LEU A 145 21.52 -37.99 27.94
CA LEU A 145 20.13 -38.45 28.03
C LEU A 145 19.30 -37.59 29.00
N LEU A 146 19.91 -37.11 30.09
CA LEU A 146 19.26 -36.20 31.06
C LEU A 146 18.83 -34.89 30.39
N ASN A 147 19.70 -34.27 29.60
CA ASN A 147 19.36 -33.03 28.90
C ASN A 147 18.28 -33.28 27.84
N CYS A 148 18.29 -34.43 27.17
CA CYS A 148 17.21 -34.85 26.28
C CYS A 148 15.87 -34.98 27.03
N PHE A 149 15.83 -35.56 28.23
CA PHE A 149 14.62 -35.62 29.06
C PHE A 149 14.13 -34.24 29.51
N LYS A 150 15.03 -33.33 29.88
CA LYS A 150 14.66 -31.95 30.25
C LYS A 150 14.04 -31.21 29.07
N ILE A 151 14.64 -31.34 27.88
CA ILE A 151 14.10 -30.74 26.65
C ILE A 151 12.73 -31.35 26.34
N GLU A 152 12.58 -32.67 26.43
CA GLU A 152 11.30 -33.35 26.22
C GLU A 152 10.21 -32.81 27.18
N GLN A 153 10.52 -32.62 28.45
CA GLN A 153 9.59 -32.01 29.42
C GLN A 153 9.20 -30.59 29.04
N GLU A 154 10.15 -29.78 28.56
CA GLU A 154 9.86 -28.41 28.11
C GLU A 154 9.09 -28.40 26.78
N LEU A 155 9.31 -29.35 25.88
CA LEU A 155 8.49 -29.54 24.69
C LEU A 155 7.02 -29.82 25.08
N TYR A 156 6.78 -30.75 26.00
CA TYR A 156 5.41 -31.02 26.48
C TYR A 156 4.76 -29.81 27.15
N LYS A 157 5.52 -29.03 27.93
CA LYS A 157 5.00 -27.81 28.56
C LYS A 157 4.71 -26.70 27.56
N ALA A 158 5.59 -26.52 26.58
CA ALA A 158 5.50 -25.45 25.60
C ALA A 158 4.43 -25.71 24.55
N PHE A 159 4.15 -26.97 24.22
CA PHE A 159 3.43 -27.34 23.00
C PHE A 159 2.18 -28.19 23.21
N TYR A 160 1.60 -28.17 24.42
CA TYR A 160 0.29 -28.77 24.65
C TYR A 160 -0.78 -27.98 23.89
N LYS A 161 -1.09 -28.40 22.65
CA LYS A 161 -2.04 -27.86 21.66
C LYS A 161 -1.45 -26.89 20.62
N VAL A 162 -2.31 -26.50 19.65
CA VAL A 162 -1.99 -25.58 18.56
C VAL A 162 -1.63 -24.19 19.08
N PHE A 163 -0.52 -23.65 18.59
CA PHE A 163 -0.09 -22.27 18.85
C PHE A 163 -0.24 -21.41 17.61
N SER A 164 -0.49 -20.12 17.81
CA SER A 164 -0.48 -19.14 16.72
C SER A 164 0.65 -18.14 16.93
N PHE A 165 1.34 -17.83 15.83
CA PHE A 165 2.26 -16.72 15.74
C PHE A 165 1.99 -15.97 14.43
N SER A 166 2.52 -14.76 14.30
CA SER A 166 2.30 -13.95 13.10
C SER A 166 3.61 -13.53 12.48
N VAL A 167 3.71 -13.65 11.16
CA VAL A 167 4.85 -13.17 10.39
C VAL A 167 4.41 -12.07 9.43
N ASN A 168 5.30 -11.12 9.16
CA ASN A 168 5.05 -10.10 8.16
C ASN A 168 5.62 -10.59 6.83
N TYR A 169 4.75 -10.70 5.82
CA TYR A 169 5.13 -11.10 4.47
C TYR A 169 4.53 -10.10 3.48
N GLU A 170 5.39 -9.49 2.65
CA GLU A 170 5.05 -8.37 1.79
C GLU A 170 4.38 -7.24 2.58
N HIS A 171 3.06 -7.11 2.45
CA HIS A 171 2.24 -6.07 3.07
C HIS A 171 1.22 -6.63 4.08
N PHE A 172 1.21 -7.95 4.28
CA PHE A 172 0.30 -8.63 5.18
C PHE A 172 0.99 -9.11 6.44
N ARG A 173 0.21 -9.10 7.52
CA ARG A 173 0.51 -9.87 8.72
C ARG A 173 -0.17 -11.22 8.60
N LEU A 174 0.60 -12.23 8.22
CA LEU A 174 0.09 -13.59 8.05
C LEU A 174 0.03 -14.31 9.40
N PRO A 175 -1.13 -14.88 9.77
CA PRO A 175 -1.21 -15.82 10.88
C PRO A 175 -0.63 -17.17 10.44
N CYS A 176 0.15 -17.77 11.33
CA CYS A 176 0.67 -19.12 11.20
C CYS A 176 0.23 -19.92 12.42
N TYR A 177 -0.32 -21.10 12.19
CA TYR A 177 -0.74 -22.04 13.22
C TYR A 177 0.21 -23.22 13.22
N ILE A 178 0.80 -23.54 14.36
CA ILE A 178 1.69 -24.69 14.51
C ILE A 178 0.96 -25.80 15.25
N GLY A 179 0.82 -26.94 14.58
CA GLY A 179 0.41 -28.21 15.17
C GLY A 179 1.64 -29.01 15.59
N PHE A 180 1.64 -29.49 16.82
CA PHE A 180 2.66 -30.37 17.36
C PHE A 180 2.15 -31.81 17.42
N PRO A 181 3.03 -32.80 17.22
CA PRO A 181 2.66 -34.20 17.33
C PRO A 181 2.47 -34.57 18.80
N ASP A 182 1.59 -35.54 19.04
CA ASP A 182 1.34 -36.07 20.39
C ASP A 182 2.47 -36.99 20.88
N GLU A 183 3.33 -37.47 19.97
CA GLU A 183 4.42 -38.40 20.24
C GLU A 183 5.77 -37.85 19.74
N PHE A 184 6.81 -37.97 20.57
CA PHE A 184 8.20 -37.61 20.24
C PHE A 184 9.04 -38.88 20.10
N ASN A 185 9.68 -39.09 18.95
CA ASN A 185 10.55 -40.24 18.71
C ASN A 185 11.98 -39.92 19.15
N ARG A 186 12.51 -40.68 20.11
CA ARG A 186 13.92 -40.60 20.48
C ARG A 186 14.70 -41.74 19.83
N GLU A 187 15.77 -41.40 19.13
CA GLU A 187 16.71 -42.37 18.58
C GLU A 187 18.00 -42.34 19.41
N GLU A 188 18.33 -43.47 20.04
CA GLU A 188 19.61 -43.67 20.72
C GLU A 188 20.57 -44.36 19.74
N ASN A 189 21.45 -43.58 19.11
CA ASN A 189 22.50 -44.14 18.26
C ASN A 189 23.63 -44.70 19.15
N LEU A 190 23.56 -46.00 19.45
CA LEU A 190 24.59 -46.76 20.17
C LEU A 190 25.50 -47.51 19.18
N GLU A 191 26.12 -46.80 18.23
CA GLU A 191 27.17 -47.36 17.39
C GLU A 191 28.55 -46.92 17.91
N TYR A 192 29.36 -47.87 18.39
CA TYR A 192 30.72 -47.58 18.84
C TYR A 192 31.65 -47.41 17.64
N SER A 193 31.82 -46.17 17.16
CA SER A 193 32.89 -45.81 16.21
C SER A 193 33.99 -45.04 16.95
N TYR A 194 35.26 -45.26 16.58
CA TYR A 194 36.42 -44.65 17.25
C TYR A 194 36.56 -43.14 16.98
N SER A 195 35.70 -42.54 16.15
CA SER A 195 35.83 -41.18 15.64
C SER A 195 34.61 -40.29 15.90
N GLU A 196 33.46 -40.85 16.28
CA GLU A 196 32.22 -40.06 16.46
C GLU A 196 31.78 -40.10 17.92
N THR A 197 31.51 -38.92 18.48
CA THR A 197 30.90 -38.81 19.80
C THR A 197 29.44 -39.23 19.68
N ASN A 198 29.04 -40.29 20.38
CA ASN A 198 27.65 -40.75 20.41
C ASN A 198 26.75 -39.65 20.96
N GLN A 199 25.98 -39.01 20.07
CA GLN A 199 25.03 -37.96 20.42
C GLN A 199 23.62 -38.54 20.45
N VAL A 200 22.84 -38.15 21.46
CA VAL A 200 21.43 -38.54 21.58
C VAL A 200 20.60 -37.53 20.80
N SER A 201 19.80 -37.99 19.84
CA SER A 201 18.93 -37.14 19.03
C SER A 201 17.45 -37.35 19.38
N LEU A 202 16.73 -36.24 19.55
CA LEU A 202 15.27 -36.22 19.64
C LEU A 202 14.70 -35.74 18.31
N LYS A 203 13.85 -36.54 17.66
CA LYS A 203 13.28 -36.23 16.35
C LYS A 203 11.76 -36.16 16.42
N PHE A 204 11.20 -35.13 15.80
CA PHE A 204 9.76 -34.97 15.67
C PHE A 204 9.41 -34.10 14.46
N GLU A 205 8.19 -34.24 13.96
CA GLU A 205 7.70 -33.47 12.82
C GLU A 205 6.73 -32.40 13.29
N ILE A 206 6.83 -31.20 12.74
CA ILE A 206 5.94 -30.08 13.04
C ILE A 206 5.18 -29.70 11.77
N GLN A 207 3.88 -29.45 11.91
CA GLN A 207 3.04 -28.95 10.83
C GLN A 207 2.68 -27.47 11.06
N VAL A 208 2.90 -26.64 10.04
CA VAL A 208 2.56 -25.21 10.08
C VAL A 208 1.53 -24.89 9.01
N GLU A 209 0.35 -24.46 9.43
CA GLU A 209 -0.72 -24.00 8.54
C GLU A 209 -0.69 -22.48 8.42
N THR A 210 -0.75 -21.96 7.20
CA THR A 210 -0.78 -20.53 6.90
C THR A 210 -1.43 -20.26 5.54
N TYR A 211 -1.39 -19.01 5.08
CA TYR A 211 -1.96 -18.60 3.81
C TYR A 211 -0.94 -17.86 2.97
N PHE A 212 -0.93 -18.12 1.67
CA PHE A 212 -0.19 -17.36 0.68
C PHE A 212 -1.13 -16.33 0.03
N PRO A 213 -0.94 -15.03 0.30
CA PRO A 213 -1.79 -13.99 -0.26
C PRO A 213 -1.40 -13.67 -1.71
N ILE A 214 -2.40 -13.58 -2.58
CA ILE A 214 -2.26 -13.07 -3.94
C ILE A 214 -3.11 -11.82 -4.05
N ILE A 215 -2.45 -10.68 -4.22
CA ILE A 215 -3.07 -9.38 -4.35
C ILE A 215 -3.51 -9.17 -5.81
N ASP A 216 -4.76 -8.80 -6.01
CA ASP A 216 -5.19 -8.24 -7.29
C ASP A 216 -4.90 -6.73 -7.32
N LEU A 217 -3.86 -6.37 -8.07
CA LEU A 217 -3.42 -4.98 -8.20
C LEU A 217 -4.41 -4.12 -9.01
N GLN A 218 -5.27 -4.72 -9.84
CA GLN A 218 -6.24 -3.95 -10.63
C GLN A 218 -7.38 -3.38 -9.77
N THR A 219 -7.65 -4.02 -8.64
CA THR A 219 -8.71 -3.61 -7.71
C THR A 219 -8.16 -2.91 -6.46
N GLU A 220 -6.87 -2.56 -6.46
CA GLU A 220 -6.20 -1.82 -5.39
C GLU A 220 -6.79 -0.40 -5.30
N MET A 221 -7.39 -0.08 -4.15
CA MET A 221 -7.87 1.25 -3.81
C MET A 221 -7.24 1.69 -2.50
N GLU A 222 -6.82 2.95 -2.41
CA GLU A 222 -6.39 3.53 -1.14
C GLU A 222 -7.57 3.55 -0.16
N ALA A 223 -7.40 2.99 1.03
CA ALA A 223 -8.50 2.81 1.99
C ALA A 223 -9.10 4.13 2.51
N ALA A 224 -8.35 5.24 2.37
CA ALA A 224 -8.82 6.58 2.69
C ALA A 224 -9.78 7.16 1.62
N LYS A 225 -9.86 6.54 0.44
CA LYS A 225 -10.81 6.94 -0.60
C LYS A 225 -12.15 6.25 -0.34
N SER A 226 -13.11 6.98 0.22
CA SER A 226 -14.48 6.51 0.37
C SER A 226 -15.21 6.52 -0.96
N ILE A 227 -15.94 5.44 -1.26
CA ILE A 227 -16.98 5.44 -2.31
C ILE A 227 -18.15 6.27 -1.77
N HIS A 228 -18.45 7.40 -2.41
CA HIS A 228 -19.39 8.38 -1.87
C HIS A 228 -20.87 8.00 -2.05
N THR A 229 -21.24 7.08 -2.94
CA THR A 229 -22.63 6.62 -3.12
C THR A 229 -22.69 5.28 -3.86
N PHE A 230 -23.60 4.39 -3.44
CA PHE A 230 -24.11 3.29 -4.24
C PHE A 230 -25.46 3.73 -4.79
N ASP A 231 -25.56 3.99 -6.10
CA ASP A 231 -26.85 4.25 -6.73
C ASP A 231 -27.39 2.91 -7.24
N MET A 232 -28.53 2.46 -6.71
CA MET A 232 -29.21 1.26 -7.22
C MET A 232 -29.87 1.62 -8.55
N ILE A 233 -29.31 1.13 -9.65
CA ILE A 233 -29.93 1.24 -10.97
C ILE A 233 -31.00 0.15 -11.08
N GLU A 234 -32.27 0.55 -11.07
CA GLU A 234 -33.37 -0.32 -11.48
C GLU A 234 -33.22 -0.71 -12.96
N ASN A 235 -33.20 -2.03 -13.21
CA ASN A 235 -33.52 -2.71 -14.48
C ASN A 235 -33.12 -1.99 -15.78
N VAL A 236 -31.84 -2.06 -16.16
CA VAL A 236 -31.44 -1.86 -17.57
C VAL A 236 -31.64 -3.16 -18.32
N SER A 237 -32.71 -3.25 -19.10
CA SER A 237 -32.88 -4.32 -20.10
C SER A 237 -31.93 -4.07 -21.27
N PHE A 238 -30.95 -4.96 -21.46
CA PHE A 238 -30.08 -4.95 -22.63
C PHE A 238 -30.72 -5.76 -23.76
N ASP A 239 -31.08 -5.08 -24.84
CA ASP A 239 -31.42 -5.72 -26.12
C ASP A 239 -30.11 -6.04 -26.85
N TRP A 240 -29.78 -7.32 -26.99
CA TRP A 240 -28.52 -7.84 -27.55
C TRP A 240 -28.50 -7.83 -29.08
N SER A 241 -29.44 -7.14 -29.71
CA SER A 241 -29.53 -7.02 -31.15
C SER A 241 -29.51 -5.55 -31.57
N VAL A 242 -28.71 -5.27 -32.61
CA VAL A 242 -28.49 -3.98 -33.27
C VAL A 242 -27.30 -3.16 -32.73
N ASN A 243 -26.21 -3.16 -33.50
CA ASN A 243 -25.19 -2.10 -33.51
C ASN A 243 -25.89 -0.78 -33.88
N LYS A 244 -26.42 -0.04 -32.91
CA LYS A 244 -26.93 1.31 -33.12
C LYS A 244 -25.79 2.30 -32.94
N GLN A 245 -25.37 2.95 -34.03
CA GLN A 245 -24.48 4.11 -33.99
C GLN A 245 -25.11 5.24 -33.14
N ILE A 246 -24.28 6.10 -32.58
CA ILE A 246 -24.74 7.27 -31.82
C ILE A 246 -25.41 8.25 -32.79
N GLU A 247 -26.70 8.55 -32.56
CA GLU A 247 -27.47 9.45 -33.43
C GLU A 247 -27.38 10.91 -32.96
N THR A 248 -27.41 11.15 -31.65
CA THR A 248 -27.38 12.49 -31.04
C THR A 248 -26.71 12.46 -29.67
N ILE A 249 -26.04 13.56 -29.30
CA ILE A 249 -25.47 13.80 -27.97
C ILE A 249 -25.82 15.23 -27.53
N ASN A 250 -26.39 15.39 -26.33
CA ASN A 250 -26.73 16.70 -25.75
C ASN A 250 -26.13 16.83 -24.35
N PHE A 251 -25.47 17.95 -24.05
CA PHE A 251 -25.05 18.27 -22.68
C PHE A 251 -26.24 18.78 -21.85
N LEU A 252 -26.33 18.33 -20.61
CA LEU A 252 -27.39 18.74 -19.69
C LEU A 252 -27.02 19.94 -18.83
N ASN A 253 -25.72 20.14 -18.59
CA ASN A 253 -25.23 21.11 -17.61
C ASN A 253 -24.11 22.03 -18.13
N ILE A 254 -23.81 21.96 -19.42
CA ILE A 254 -22.90 22.88 -20.10
C ILE A 254 -23.62 23.47 -21.31
N SER A 255 -23.57 24.79 -21.43
CA SER A 255 -24.11 25.56 -22.54
C SER A 255 -23.00 26.22 -23.35
N ASN A 256 -23.34 26.62 -24.58
CA ASN A 256 -22.40 27.33 -25.44
C ASN A 256 -22.03 28.69 -24.82
N GLY A 257 -20.73 28.92 -24.59
CA GLY A 257 -20.19 30.16 -24.05
C GLY A 257 -19.89 30.13 -22.55
N ASP A 258 -20.02 28.98 -21.89
CA ASP A 258 -19.64 28.84 -20.49
C ASP A 258 -18.15 29.12 -20.28
N ILE A 259 -17.84 29.78 -19.16
CA ILE A 259 -16.48 30.14 -18.76
C ILE A 259 -16.12 29.34 -17.51
N PHE A 260 -15.01 28.61 -17.60
CA PHE A 260 -14.50 27.77 -16.54
C PHE A 260 -13.17 28.31 -16.00
N TYR A 261 -12.95 28.16 -14.70
CA TYR A 261 -11.80 28.72 -13.97
C TYR A 261 -10.86 27.63 -13.45
N PRO A 262 -9.56 27.91 -13.26
CA PRO A 262 -8.63 26.95 -12.68
C PRO A 262 -9.03 26.47 -11.29
N GLY A 263 -8.83 25.17 -11.02
CA GLY A 263 -9.04 24.55 -9.71
C GLY A 263 -10.51 24.20 -9.38
N SER A 264 -11.45 24.52 -10.25
CA SER A 264 -12.85 24.07 -10.15
C SER A 264 -13.00 22.60 -10.55
N ASP A 265 -13.88 21.89 -9.86
CA ASP A 265 -14.30 20.54 -10.25
C ASP A 265 -15.65 20.65 -10.96
N TYR A 266 -15.65 20.62 -12.29
CA TYR A 266 -16.89 20.61 -13.08
C TYR A 266 -17.23 19.20 -13.49
N GLN A 267 -18.41 18.76 -13.10
CA GLN A 267 -19.01 17.54 -13.61
C GLN A 267 -19.68 17.86 -14.94
N VAL A 268 -19.41 17.09 -15.99
CA VAL A 268 -20.11 17.18 -17.28
C VAL A 268 -21.08 16.02 -17.40
N GLN A 269 -22.33 16.27 -17.75
CA GLN A 269 -23.36 15.26 -18.00
C GLN A 269 -23.92 15.42 -19.41
N PHE A 270 -24.16 14.31 -20.11
CA PHE A 270 -24.79 14.31 -21.43
C PHE A 270 -25.78 13.14 -21.56
N GLU A 271 -26.80 13.38 -22.38
CA GLU A 271 -27.73 12.37 -22.88
C GLU A 271 -27.35 11.99 -24.30
N TYR A 272 -27.56 10.72 -24.65
CA TYR A 272 -27.29 10.21 -25.99
C TYR A 272 -28.40 9.26 -26.45
N THR A 273 -28.54 9.14 -27.77
CA THR A 273 -29.43 8.15 -28.39
C THR A 273 -28.58 7.17 -29.20
N GLY A 274 -28.61 5.86 -28.86
CA GLY A 274 -27.83 4.81 -29.54
C GLY A 274 -27.35 3.71 -28.59
N ASN A 275 -26.65 2.69 -29.10
CA ASN A 275 -25.99 1.66 -28.28
C ASN A 275 -24.50 2.00 -28.17
N ILE A 276 -24.03 2.25 -26.95
CA ILE A 276 -22.64 2.57 -26.67
C ILE A 276 -22.17 1.65 -25.53
N ASN A 277 -20.96 1.09 -25.65
CA ASN A 277 -20.36 0.31 -24.55
C ASN A 277 -19.32 1.12 -23.78
N TYR A 278 -18.49 1.91 -24.46
CA TYR A 278 -17.45 2.73 -23.83
C TYR A 278 -17.15 3.97 -24.67
N ILE A 279 -17.03 5.11 -23.98
CA ILE A 279 -16.65 6.38 -24.59
C ILE A 279 -15.34 6.92 -24.01
N ASP A 280 -14.62 7.67 -24.83
CA ASP A 280 -13.55 8.55 -24.39
C ASP A 280 -14.00 10.02 -24.57
N LEU A 281 -13.76 10.85 -23.55
CA LEU A 281 -13.94 12.30 -23.64
C LEU A 281 -12.60 12.93 -23.98
N ILE A 282 -12.54 13.66 -25.09
CA ILE A 282 -11.34 14.32 -25.59
C ILE A 282 -11.59 15.83 -25.63
N ILE A 283 -10.79 16.60 -24.92
CA ILE A 283 -10.79 18.06 -24.99
C ILE A 283 -9.64 18.48 -25.89
N THR A 284 -9.96 19.31 -26.89
CA THR A 284 -8.97 19.85 -27.83
C THR A 284 -8.94 21.37 -27.79
N ASP A 285 -7.77 21.94 -28.07
CA ASP A 285 -7.61 23.39 -28.25
C ASP A 285 -8.23 23.85 -29.58
N SER A 286 -8.20 25.16 -29.83
CA SER A 286 -8.62 25.76 -31.11
C SER A 286 -7.84 25.27 -32.33
N SER A 287 -6.68 24.63 -32.13
CA SER A 287 -5.81 24.05 -33.17
C SER A 287 -5.98 22.53 -33.29
N ASN A 288 -7.00 21.94 -32.66
CA ASN A 288 -7.28 20.50 -32.62
C ASN A 288 -6.23 19.62 -31.90
N ASN A 289 -5.29 20.19 -31.16
CA ASN A 289 -4.39 19.41 -30.33
C ASN A 289 -5.13 18.87 -29.11
N ILE A 290 -4.86 17.61 -28.75
CA ILE A 290 -5.44 16.98 -27.56
C ILE A 290 -4.81 17.63 -26.33
N VAL A 291 -5.65 18.30 -25.55
CA VAL A 291 -5.27 18.94 -24.30
C VAL A 291 -5.54 18.00 -23.13
N PHE A 292 -6.65 17.26 -23.20
CA PHE A 292 -7.03 16.31 -22.18
C PHE A 292 -7.81 15.14 -22.80
N LYS A 293 -7.58 13.93 -22.29
CA LYS A 293 -8.31 12.73 -22.68
C LYS A 293 -8.69 11.96 -21.42
N VAL A 294 -9.99 11.80 -21.18
CA VAL A 294 -10.49 10.87 -20.16
C VAL A 294 -10.83 9.56 -20.85
N GLU A 295 -10.13 8.50 -20.44
CA GLU A 295 -10.33 7.18 -21.02
C GLU A 295 -11.37 6.38 -20.21
N ARG A 296 -12.41 5.92 -20.91
CA ARG A 296 -13.44 4.93 -20.54
C ARG A 296 -14.28 5.18 -19.27
N GLN A 297 -15.58 5.40 -19.46
CA GLN A 297 -16.64 5.19 -18.46
C GLN A 297 -17.67 4.13 -18.93
N PHE A 298 -18.17 3.34 -17.99
CA PHE A 298 -19.22 2.32 -18.18
C PHE A 298 -20.60 2.97 -18.17
N ILE A 299 -21.50 2.51 -19.04
CA ILE A 299 -22.81 3.13 -19.23
C ILE A 299 -23.88 2.54 -18.29
N GLY A 300 -24.72 3.42 -17.74
CA GLY A 300 -25.87 3.07 -16.90
C GLY A 300 -26.37 4.22 -15.99
N LEU A 301 -25.63 5.33 -15.92
CA LEU A 301 -25.94 6.54 -15.15
C LEU A 301 -25.62 7.77 -16.00
N PRO A 302 -26.05 8.98 -15.59
CA PRO A 302 -25.40 10.21 -16.04
C PRO A 302 -23.88 10.08 -15.92
N LEU A 303 -23.19 10.14 -17.06
CA LEU A 303 -21.75 10.03 -17.15
C LEU A 303 -21.17 11.36 -16.68
N TYR A 304 -20.47 11.36 -15.55
CA TYR A 304 -19.87 12.55 -14.96
C TYR A 304 -18.38 12.59 -15.25
N PHE A 305 -17.95 13.56 -16.05
CA PHE A 305 -16.53 13.84 -16.23
C PHE A 305 -16.11 15.00 -15.34
N ASN A 306 -15.10 14.81 -14.50
CA ASN A 306 -14.39 15.93 -13.89
C ASN A 306 -13.32 16.40 -14.87
N ILE A 307 -13.30 17.71 -15.14
CA ILE A 307 -12.24 18.31 -15.95
C ILE A 307 -11.19 18.89 -14.99
N PRO A 308 -10.06 18.19 -14.75
CA PRO A 308 -8.97 18.74 -13.97
C PRO A 308 -8.29 19.83 -14.78
N PHE A 309 -8.14 20.99 -14.18
CA PHE A 309 -7.52 22.13 -14.83
C PHE A 309 -6.18 22.47 -14.19
N ASP A 310 -5.19 22.75 -15.03
CA ASP A 310 -3.85 23.11 -14.59
C ASP A 310 -3.86 24.49 -13.91
N ASP A 311 -3.71 24.49 -12.59
CA ASP A 311 -3.60 25.68 -11.75
C ASP A 311 -2.19 26.30 -11.80
N SER A 312 -1.27 25.72 -12.57
CA SER A 312 0.14 26.10 -12.52
C SER A 312 0.38 27.55 -12.88
N LYS A 313 -0.46 28.21 -13.68
CA LYS A 313 -0.23 29.60 -14.15
C LYS A 313 -0.76 30.68 -13.19
N GLN A 314 -1.78 30.39 -12.40
CA GLN A 314 -2.40 31.33 -11.45
C GLN A 314 -2.81 30.60 -10.17
N LYS A 315 -1.81 30.20 -9.37
CA LYS A 315 -2.03 29.60 -8.05
C LYS A 315 -2.11 30.69 -6.98
N VAL A 316 -3.23 30.73 -6.27
CA VAL A 316 -3.43 31.57 -5.08
C VAL A 316 -2.89 30.84 -3.86
N VAL A 317 -2.09 31.54 -3.05
CA VAL A 317 -1.60 31.06 -1.76
C VAL A 317 -2.26 31.91 -0.69
N ILE A 318 -2.79 31.22 0.32
CA ILE A 318 -3.40 31.86 1.48
C ILE A 318 -2.46 31.62 2.65
N TYR A 319 -1.92 32.71 3.18
CA TYR A 319 -1.11 32.69 4.39
C TYR A 319 -2.01 32.92 5.58
N ASP A 320 -1.97 32.01 6.53
CA ASP A 320 -2.74 32.11 7.77
C ASP A 320 -1.90 31.59 8.94
N SER A 321 -2.16 32.08 10.15
CA SER A 321 -1.50 31.63 11.37
C SER A 321 -2.02 30.26 11.83
N VAL A 322 -3.22 29.88 11.37
CA VAL A 322 -3.88 28.61 11.64
C VAL A 322 -4.00 27.78 10.36
N THR A 323 -3.80 26.47 10.46
CA THR A 323 -4.03 25.57 9.33
C THR A 323 -5.54 25.45 9.06
N PRO A 324 -6.03 25.83 7.86
CA PRO A 324 -7.46 25.73 7.56
C PRO A 324 -7.91 24.28 7.50
N VAL A 325 -9.13 24.01 7.97
CA VAL A 325 -9.74 22.67 7.93
C VAL A 325 -10.10 22.30 6.49
N LYS A 326 -10.53 23.28 5.69
CA LYS A 326 -10.79 23.15 4.26
C LYS A 326 -10.18 24.33 3.52
N PRO A 327 -9.26 24.12 2.57
CA PRO A 327 -8.67 25.21 1.82
C PRO A 327 -9.70 25.88 0.91
N ALA A 328 -9.63 27.21 0.81
CA ALA A 328 -10.42 27.98 -0.13
C ALA A 328 -9.85 27.85 -1.56
N LYS A 329 -10.74 27.89 -2.54
CA LYS A 329 -10.43 27.92 -3.97
C LYS A 329 -10.86 29.27 -4.53
N ILE A 330 -9.89 30.08 -4.91
CA ILE A 330 -10.10 31.46 -5.35
C ILE A 330 -9.32 31.65 -6.65
N PHE A 331 -9.97 32.29 -7.62
CA PHE A 331 -9.38 32.71 -8.88
C PHE A 331 -9.34 34.23 -8.93
N ILE A 332 -8.28 34.81 -9.48
CA ILE A 332 -8.08 36.25 -9.48
C ILE A 332 -7.86 36.70 -10.92
N LYS A 333 -8.59 37.74 -11.31
CA LYS A 333 -8.53 38.33 -12.64
C LYS A 333 -7.50 39.44 -12.64
N THR A 334 -6.65 39.43 -13.65
CA THR A 334 -5.62 40.43 -13.88
C THR A 334 -5.81 41.08 -15.25
N ASP A 335 -5.44 42.35 -15.37
CA ASP A 335 -5.48 43.07 -16.63
C ASP A 335 -4.28 42.72 -17.54
N GLY A 336 -4.25 43.30 -18.74
CA GLY A 336 -3.15 43.12 -19.71
C GLY A 336 -1.79 43.63 -19.22
N ASN A 337 -1.74 44.41 -18.14
CA ASN A 337 -0.53 44.94 -17.51
C ASN A 337 -0.14 44.14 -16.25
N GLY A 338 -0.89 43.10 -15.91
CA GLY A 338 -0.63 42.25 -14.76
C GLY A 338 -1.04 42.88 -13.42
N GLN A 339 -2.03 43.77 -13.39
CA GLN A 339 -2.63 44.30 -12.16
C GLN A 339 -3.87 43.48 -11.78
N VAL A 340 -4.08 43.21 -10.49
CA VAL A 340 -5.28 42.53 -10.00
C VAL A 340 -6.50 43.45 -10.12
N ILE A 341 -7.51 43.05 -10.89
CA ILE A 341 -8.70 43.86 -11.17
C ILE A 341 -9.97 43.33 -10.49
N ASP A 342 -10.07 42.01 -10.33
CA ASP A 342 -11.30 41.36 -9.86
C ASP A 342 -10.98 39.94 -9.36
N TYR A 343 -11.95 39.29 -8.72
CA TYR A 343 -11.78 37.96 -8.14
C TYR A 343 -13.04 37.10 -8.32
N VAL A 344 -12.85 35.79 -8.26
CA VAL A 344 -13.92 34.78 -8.28
C VAL A 344 -13.65 33.78 -7.17
N ILE A 345 -14.56 33.69 -6.21
CA ILE A 345 -14.49 32.69 -5.15
C ILE A 345 -15.25 31.46 -5.61
N LEU A 346 -14.53 30.35 -5.84
CA LEU A 346 -15.12 29.06 -6.22
C LEU A 346 -15.54 28.29 -4.97
N ASP A 347 -14.75 28.39 -3.89
CA ASP A 347 -15.03 27.80 -2.59
C ASP A 347 -14.37 28.65 -1.49
N GLY A 348 -15.14 29.18 -0.54
CA GLY A 348 -14.61 30.04 0.53
C GLY A 348 -13.77 29.30 1.59
N GLY A 349 -13.71 27.97 1.53
CA GLY A 349 -13.00 27.15 2.52
C GLY A 349 -13.61 27.27 3.93
N PHE A 350 -12.91 26.76 4.94
CA PHE A 350 -13.34 26.82 6.34
C PHE A 350 -12.16 26.71 7.31
N GLY A 351 -12.23 27.47 8.41
CA GLY A 351 -11.26 27.42 9.51
C GLY A 351 -10.12 28.41 9.40
N TYR A 352 -10.28 29.48 8.61
CA TYR A 352 -9.33 30.59 8.55
C TYR A 352 -9.49 31.54 9.76
N SER A 353 -8.39 32.13 10.20
CA SER A 353 -8.37 33.20 11.21
C SER A 353 -8.39 34.60 10.59
N ASN A 354 -8.79 35.60 11.38
CA ASN A 354 -9.00 36.98 10.92
C ASN A 354 -7.73 37.69 10.42
N ASP A 355 -6.56 37.08 10.59
CA ASP A 355 -5.24 37.55 10.16
C ASP A 355 -4.77 36.90 8.84
N CYS A 356 -5.62 36.12 8.17
CA CYS A 356 -5.25 35.52 6.89
C CYS A 356 -5.04 36.59 5.80
N SER A 357 -4.09 36.32 4.89
CA SER A 357 -3.75 37.16 3.75
C SER A 357 -3.57 36.31 2.49
N LEU A 358 -3.83 36.89 1.31
CA LEU A 358 -3.65 36.19 0.03
C LEU A 358 -2.48 36.78 -0.75
N ASP A 359 -1.76 35.89 -1.44
CA ASP A 359 -0.74 36.23 -2.43
C ASP A 359 -0.78 35.24 -3.61
N PHE A 360 0.02 35.50 -4.64
CA PHE A 360 0.11 34.72 -5.86
C PHE A 360 1.53 34.24 -6.10
N VAL A 361 1.65 33.00 -6.56
CA VAL A 361 2.96 32.35 -6.71
C VAL A 361 3.76 32.88 -7.91
N LYS A 362 3.12 33.53 -8.90
CA LYS A 362 3.74 33.77 -10.21
C LYS A 362 3.63 35.19 -10.71
N SER A 363 4.77 35.72 -11.17
CA SER A 363 4.91 37.05 -11.74
C SER A 363 5.61 37.03 -13.11
N PHE A 364 5.28 38.01 -13.94
CA PHE A 364 5.91 38.34 -15.21
C PHE A 364 6.48 39.77 -15.11
N GLY A 365 7.80 39.91 -15.24
CA GLY A 365 8.47 41.22 -15.25
C GLY A 365 8.75 41.79 -13.87
N THR A 366 8.66 43.12 -13.73
CA THR A 366 8.90 43.80 -12.44
C THR A 366 7.70 43.56 -11.54
N TYR A 367 7.91 42.82 -10.45
CA TYR A 367 6.86 42.40 -9.54
C TYR A 367 6.67 43.41 -8.41
N THR A 368 5.44 43.90 -8.24
CA THR A 368 5.00 44.56 -7.01
C THR A 368 3.84 43.78 -6.40
N PRO A 369 3.96 43.32 -5.15
CA PRO A 369 2.95 42.46 -4.54
C PRO A 369 1.61 43.18 -4.40
N ALA A 370 0.54 42.49 -4.76
CA ALA A 370 -0.82 42.88 -4.44
C ALA A 370 -1.08 42.67 -2.93
N ILE A 371 -1.88 43.56 -2.34
CA ILE A 371 -2.34 43.44 -0.97
C ILE A 371 -3.83 43.09 -1.04
N LEU A 372 -4.15 41.85 -0.72
CA LEU A 372 -5.49 41.30 -0.75
C LEU A 372 -5.91 40.85 0.65
N THR A 373 -6.95 41.48 1.18
CA THR A 373 -7.46 41.20 2.53
C THR A 373 -8.78 40.43 2.44
N PRO A 374 -8.84 39.15 2.84
CA PRO A 374 -10.07 38.38 2.86
C PRO A 374 -11.01 38.85 3.97
N ILE A 375 -12.31 38.80 3.71
CA ILE A 375 -13.38 39.02 4.70
C ILE A 375 -14.00 37.66 5.01
N LEU A 376 -13.95 37.28 6.29
CA LEU A 376 -14.42 36.00 6.79
C LEU A 376 -15.82 36.07 7.39
N ASN A 377 -16.57 34.97 7.34
CA ASN A 377 -17.77 34.77 8.16
C ASN A 377 -17.42 34.28 9.58
N SER A 378 -18.43 34.14 10.44
CA SER A 378 -18.31 33.59 11.81
C SER A 378 -17.74 32.17 11.89
N SER A 379 -17.65 31.48 10.75
CA SER A 379 -17.16 30.12 10.60
C SER A 379 -15.73 30.07 10.02
N GLY A 380 -15.09 31.21 9.77
CA GLY A 380 -13.75 31.28 9.17
C GLY A 380 -13.73 30.89 7.69
N SER A 381 -14.80 31.17 6.94
CA SER A 381 -14.90 31.00 5.49
C SER A 381 -14.81 32.35 4.79
N ILE A 382 -14.06 32.43 3.69
CA ILE A 382 -13.85 33.66 2.91
C ILE A 382 -15.10 33.95 2.08
N ILE A 383 -15.74 35.10 2.33
CA ILE A 383 -16.96 35.55 1.62
C ILE A 383 -16.62 36.57 0.53
N SER A 384 -15.65 37.44 0.79
CA SER A 384 -15.23 38.48 -0.14
C SER A 384 -13.76 38.85 0.09
N ILE A 385 -13.17 39.59 -0.83
CA ILE A 385 -11.77 40.00 -0.78
C ILE A 385 -11.70 41.51 -1.06
N ASN A 386 -11.04 42.26 -0.20
CA ASN A 386 -10.71 43.65 -0.46
C ASN A 386 -9.38 43.70 -1.20
N ILE A 387 -9.37 44.41 -2.34
CA ILE A 387 -8.16 44.70 -3.10
C ILE A 387 -7.63 46.04 -2.59
N ASP A 388 -6.73 46.01 -1.61
CA ASP A 388 -6.17 47.22 -0.99
C ASP A 388 -5.05 47.81 -1.85
N ASN A 389 -4.30 46.94 -2.53
CA ASN A 389 -3.33 47.31 -3.55
C ASN A 389 -3.36 46.28 -4.68
N PRO A 390 -3.65 46.66 -5.94
CA PRO A 390 -3.75 45.71 -7.05
C PRO A 390 -2.39 45.11 -7.47
N GLY A 391 -1.27 45.65 -7.01
CA GLY A 391 0.07 45.19 -7.40
C GLY A 391 0.34 45.34 -8.89
N SER A 392 1.44 44.78 -9.38
CA SER A 392 1.75 44.71 -10.81
C SER A 392 2.74 43.59 -11.13
N GLY A 393 2.76 43.18 -12.40
CA GLY A 393 3.63 42.10 -12.88
C GLY A 393 3.07 40.71 -12.63
N TYR A 394 1.75 40.51 -12.60
CA TYR A 394 1.12 39.18 -12.67
C TYR A 394 0.88 38.75 -14.12
N TYR A 395 0.71 37.46 -14.39
CA TYR A 395 0.29 37.01 -15.72
C TYR A 395 -1.13 37.51 -16.03
N PRO A 396 -1.38 38.08 -17.23
CA PRO A 396 -2.69 38.59 -17.59
C PRO A 396 -3.72 37.46 -17.73
N THR A 397 -4.97 37.73 -17.35
CA THR A 397 -6.05 36.75 -17.53
C THR A 397 -6.42 36.63 -19.00
N ILE A 398 -6.32 35.42 -19.56
CA ILE A 398 -6.63 35.15 -20.97
C ILE A 398 -7.69 34.06 -21.06
N GLN A 399 -8.71 34.29 -21.91
CA GLN A 399 -9.70 33.28 -22.26
C GLN A 399 -9.25 32.47 -23.47
N ILE A 400 -9.18 31.16 -23.31
CA ILE A 400 -8.78 30.24 -24.36
C ILE A 400 -9.99 29.34 -24.69
N PRO A 401 -10.44 29.29 -25.97
CA PRO A 401 -11.56 28.45 -26.38
C PRO A 401 -11.14 26.98 -26.55
N TYR A 402 -12.05 26.07 -26.20
CA TYR A 402 -11.84 24.62 -26.31
C TYR A 402 -13.02 23.90 -26.97
N ASN A 403 -12.73 22.75 -27.58
CA ASN A 403 -13.70 21.86 -28.19
C ASN A 403 -13.78 20.54 -27.42
N ILE A 404 -14.99 19.99 -27.29
CA ILE A 404 -15.19 18.64 -26.77
C ILE A 404 -15.40 17.68 -27.94
N LYS A 405 -14.69 16.57 -27.90
CA LYS A 405 -14.87 15.44 -28.79
C LYS A 405 -15.24 14.21 -27.97
N ILE A 406 -16.21 13.47 -28.44
CA ILE A 406 -16.59 12.18 -27.86
C ILE A 406 -16.23 11.11 -28.86
N GLN A 407 -15.41 10.15 -28.44
CA GLN A 407 -15.01 9.03 -29.29
C GLN A 407 -15.65 7.75 -28.78
N ASP A 408 -16.36 7.04 -29.67
CA ASP A 408 -16.77 5.67 -29.44
C ASP A 408 -15.53 4.76 -29.61
N THR A 409 -15.19 4.02 -28.57
CA THR A 409 -13.99 3.15 -28.59
C THR A 409 -14.19 1.86 -29.38
N LEU A 410 -15.43 1.48 -29.72
CA LEU A 410 -15.72 0.29 -30.54
C LEU A 410 -15.69 0.60 -32.03
N THR A 411 -16.33 1.70 -32.45
CA THR A 411 -16.40 2.08 -33.86
C THR A 411 -15.30 3.05 -34.28
N ASN A 412 -14.59 3.67 -33.32
CA ASN A 412 -13.69 4.80 -33.52
C ASN A 412 -14.37 6.04 -34.14
N ASP A 413 -15.70 6.12 -34.11
CA ASP A 413 -16.41 7.31 -34.56
C ASP A 413 -16.17 8.46 -33.58
N VAL A 414 -15.84 9.63 -34.13
CA VAL A 414 -15.57 10.85 -33.35
C VAL A 414 -16.65 11.87 -33.60
N PHE A 415 -17.34 12.27 -32.53
CA PHE A 415 -18.33 13.33 -32.52
C PHE A 415 -17.66 14.61 -32.04
N ASP A 416 -17.51 15.58 -32.94
CA ASP A 416 -16.85 16.86 -32.66
C ASP A 416 -17.89 17.94 -32.37
N LEU A 417 -17.83 18.49 -31.16
CA LEU A 417 -18.69 19.57 -30.71
C LEU A 417 -17.82 20.83 -30.56
N LYS A 418 -17.89 21.69 -31.57
CA LYS A 418 -17.01 22.85 -31.70
C LYS A 418 -17.47 24.03 -30.84
N ASN A 419 -16.50 24.71 -30.25
CA ASN A 419 -16.60 25.97 -29.52
C ASN A 419 -17.68 25.97 -28.43
N ILE A 420 -17.71 24.94 -27.59
CA ILE A 420 -18.72 24.85 -26.52
C ILE A 420 -18.39 25.79 -25.37
N PHE A 421 -17.12 25.93 -24.99
CA PHE A 421 -16.75 26.68 -23.79
C PHE A 421 -15.34 27.28 -23.85
N SER A 422 -15.00 28.12 -22.87
CA SER A 422 -13.68 28.72 -22.71
C SER A 422 -13.13 28.56 -21.30
N PHE A 423 -11.81 28.44 -21.20
CA PHE A 423 -11.10 28.49 -19.91
C PHE A 423 -10.44 29.84 -19.73
N SER A 424 -10.59 30.43 -18.54
CA SER A 424 -9.83 31.63 -18.15
C SER A 424 -8.54 31.21 -17.43
N TYR A 425 -7.38 31.67 -17.89
CA TYR A 425 -6.07 31.30 -17.34
C TYR A 425 -5.34 32.42 -16.65
#